data_AF-A0A0P1KVB7-F1
#
_entry.id   AF-A0A0P1KVB7-F1
#
_cell.length_a   1.000
_cell.length_b   1.000
_cell.length_c   1.000
_cell.angle_alpha   90.00
_cell.angle_beta   90.00
_cell.angle_gamma   90.00
#
_symmetry.space_group_name_H-M   'P 1'
#
loop_
_entity.id
_entity.type
_entity.pdbx_description
1 polymer ?
#
loop_
_entity_poly.entity_id
_entity_poly.type
_entity_poly.pdbx_seq_one_letter_code
_entity_poly.pdbx_strand_id
1 'polypeptide(L)'
;MANTKAQIRKDTPETVKKVSPLKSRLYQYFRLSASLLFISLAARWAALFPLVGTKFLPGGIHEFLCYLMLYAGLFEIVWTLAFRGLKKTLFSRTFLKDVNFLYFVANLHFYDDYEHALVLKSICYSSFIVALGVSQAYCHWCKLFKGSGRKRKTLLSMTDTFATLPVLYLSEFYLLLLNVQMPNFHSFPWLETLNKVVLVVFIPICLHALKKEVALW
;
A
#
# COMPACT_ATOMS: atom_id res chain seq x y z
N MET A 1 60.29 30.04 1.63
CA MET A 1 59.75 29.23 2.75
C MET A 1 58.25 29.09 2.54
N ALA A 2 57.81 28.00 1.90
CA ALA A 2 57.14 26.86 2.55
C ALA A 2 55.76 27.27 3.13
N ASN A 3 54.67 27.17 2.37
CA ASN A 3 53.85 25.97 2.14
C ASN A 3 53.29 25.40 3.44
N THR A 4 51.97 25.46 3.69
CA THR A 4 51.19 24.40 4.38
C THR A 4 49.67 24.63 4.25
N LYS A 5 49.07 23.92 3.28
CA LYS A 5 47.80 23.17 3.35
C LYS A 5 46.52 24.00 3.59
N ALA A 6 45.77 24.38 2.55
CA ALA A 6 44.97 23.47 1.73
C ALA A 6 44.42 22.28 2.54
N GLN A 7 43.53 22.59 3.48
CA GLN A 7 42.74 21.59 4.20
C GLN A 7 41.60 21.13 3.27
N ILE A 8 42.01 20.34 2.27
CA ILE A 8 41.12 19.47 1.49
C ILE A 8 40.50 18.51 2.50
N ARG A 9 39.27 18.82 2.93
CA ARG A 9 38.42 17.89 3.65
C ARG A 9 38.12 16.74 2.68
N LYS A 10 38.93 15.68 2.77
CA LYS A 10 38.61 14.37 2.23
C LYS A 10 37.40 13.84 3.00
N ASP A 11 36.22 14.33 2.66
CA ASP A 11 35.00 13.60 2.99
C ASP A 11 35.08 12.28 2.24
N THR A 12 35.36 11.25 3.03
CA THR A 12 35.51 9.88 2.62
C THR A 12 34.22 9.49 1.90
N PRO A 13 34.27 8.91 0.68
CA PRO A 13 33.04 8.41 0.08
C PRO A 13 32.57 7.27 0.99
N GLU A 14 31.50 7.53 1.74
CA GLU A 14 30.73 6.49 2.41
C GLU A 14 30.58 5.35 1.40
N THR A 15 31.02 4.17 1.79
CA THR A 15 30.98 2.97 0.98
C THR A 15 29.52 2.67 0.66
N VAL A 16 29.03 3.24 -0.45
CA VAL A 16 27.72 2.91 -1.02
C VAL A 16 27.80 1.42 -1.32
N LYS A 17 27.21 0.61 -0.42
CA LYS A 17 27.09 -0.84 -0.58
C LYS A 17 26.54 -1.09 -1.98
N LYS A 18 27.41 -1.50 -2.92
CA LYS A 18 27.01 -1.84 -4.28
C LYS A 18 26.04 -3.01 -4.17
N VAL A 19 24.76 -2.74 -4.35
CA VAL A 19 23.75 -3.79 -4.45
C VAL A 19 24.06 -4.59 -5.71
N SER A 20 24.02 -5.92 -5.63
CA SER A 20 24.29 -6.76 -6.80
C SER A 20 23.31 -6.43 -7.94
N PRO A 21 23.77 -6.40 -9.20
CA PRO A 21 22.96 -6.01 -10.35
C PRO A 21 21.75 -6.94 -10.56
N LEU A 22 21.86 -8.20 -10.11
CA LEU A 22 20.74 -9.15 -10.13
C LEU A 22 19.62 -8.73 -9.17
N LYS A 23 19.96 -8.32 -7.93
CA LYS A 23 18.98 -7.88 -6.93
C LYS A 23 18.23 -6.63 -7.39
N SER A 24 18.93 -5.67 -8.00
CA SER A 24 18.27 -4.48 -8.53
C SER A 24 17.33 -4.80 -9.68
N ARG A 25 17.70 -5.71 -10.59
CA ARG A 25 16.83 -6.15 -11.70
C ARG A 25 15.58 -6.87 -11.20
N LEU A 26 15.73 -7.83 -10.29
CA LEU A 26 14.59 -8.56 -9.70
C LEU A 26 13.62 -7.62 -8.98
N TYR A 27 14.14 -6.62 -8.26
CA TYR A 27 13.33 -5.60 -7.64
C TYR A 27 12.58 -4.73 -8.68
N GLN A 28 13.23 -4.37 -9.79
CA GLN A 28 12.56 -3.65 -10.89
C GLN A 28 11.46 -4.48 -11.53
N TYR A 29 11.68 -5.78 -11.78
CA TYR A 29 10.65 -6.68 -12.29
C TYR A 29 9.46 -6.78 -11.35
N PHE A 30 9.70 -6.92 -10.04
CA PHE A 30 8.65 -6.89 -9.02
C PHE A 30 7.86 -5.58 -9.04
N ARG A 31 8.54 -4.43 -9.20
CA ARG A 31 7.85 -3.13 -9.29
C ARG A 31 6.95 -3.03 -10.52
N LEU A 32 7.47 -3.48 -11.66
CA LEU A 32 6.73 -3.46 -12.92
C LEU A 32 5.52 -4.40 -12.84
N SER A 33 5.70 -5.63 -12.38
CA SER A 33 4.62 -6.61 -12.24
C SER A 33 3.56 -6.12 -11.26
N ALA A 34 3.95 -5.63 -10.07
CA ALA A 34 3.02 -5.08 -9.09
C ALA A 34 2.23 -3.89 -9.66
N SER A 35 2.90 -2.96 -10.35
CA SER A 35 2.22 -1.82 -10.99
C SER A 35 1.17 -2.29 -12.00
N LEU A 36 1.50 -3.26 -12.86
CA LEU A 36 0.58 -3.80 -13.85
C LEU A 36 -0.58 -4.56 -13.21
N LEU A 37 -0.33 -5.30 -12.12
CA LEU A 37 -1.38 -6.02 -11.40
C LEU A 37 -2.37 -5.07 -10.71
N PHE A 38 -1.90 -3.96 -10.12
CA PHE A 38 -2.80 -2.95 -9.56
C PHE A 38 -3.60 -2.18 -10.63
N ILE A 39 -3.02 -1.94 -11.81
CA ILE A 39 -3.77 -1.42 -12.96
C ILE A 39 -4.81 -2.44 -13.41
N SER A 40 -4.44 -3.72 -13.50
CA SER A 40 -5.34 -4.82 -13.86
C SER A 40 -6.51 -4.94 -12.88
N LEU A 41 -6.28 -4.76 -11.58
CA LEU A 41 -7.33 -4.70 -10.57
C LEU A 41 -8.35 -3.60 -10.88
N ALA A 42 -7.87 -2.37 -11.10
CA ALA A 42 -8.73 -1.24 -11.42
C ALA A 42 -9.47 -1.44 -12.75
N ALA A 43 -8.80 -1.98 -13.76
CA ALA A 43 -9.39 -2.27 -15.07
C ALA A 43 -10.47 -3.35 -14.99
N ARG A 44 -10.22 -4.44 -14.25
CA ARG A 44 -11.21 -5.50 -14.00
C ARG A 44 -12.43 -4.95 -13.28
N TRP A 45 -12.23 -4.12 -12.26
CA TRP A 45 -13.33 -3.45 -11.58
C TRP A 45 -14.11 -2.54 -12.54
N ALA A 46 -13.44 -1.71 -13.34
CA ALA A 46 -14.10 -0.80 -14.27
C ALA A 46 -14.90 -1.53 -15.36
N ALA A 47 -14.41 -2.68 -15.82
CA ALA A 47 -15.12 -3.52 -16.78
C ALA A 47 -16.36 -4.19 -16.14
N LEU A 48 -16.24 -4.68 -14.91
CA LEU A 48 -17.28 -5.47 -14.25
C LEU A 48 -18.34 -4.60 -13.55
N PHE A 49 -17.99 -3.42 -13.05
CA PHE A 49 -18.91 -2.52 -12.37
C PHE A 49 -20.22 -2.24 -13.15
N PRO A 50 -20.20 -1.90 -14.46
CA PRO A 50 -21.42 -1.70 -15.24
C PRO A 50 -22.19 -3.00 -15.53
N LEU A 51 -21.51 -4.15 -15.58
CA LEU A 51 -22.09 -5.44 -15.92
C LEU A 51 -22.89 -6.05 -14.77
N VAL A 52 -22.41 -5.87 -13.54
CA VAL A 52 -22.95 -6.59 -12.37
C VAL A 52 -23.57 -5.66 -11.32
N GLY A 53 -23.36 -4.35 -11.47
CA GLY A 53 -23.84 -3.33 -10.56
C GLY A 53 -23.32 -3.55 -9.13
N THR A 54 -24.12 -3.13 -8.15
CA THR A 54 -23.81 -3.34 -6.72
C THR A 54 -24.28 -4.69 -6.18
N LYS A 55 -25.03 -5.47 -6.97
CA LYS A 55 -25.77 -6.64 -6.47
C LYS A 55 -24.91 -7.90 -6.38
N PHE A 56 -23.95 -8.06 -7.29
CA PHE A 56 -22.96 -9.13 -7.23
C PHE A 56 -21.59 -8.56 -7.59
N LEU A 57 -20.75 -8.23 -6.61
CA LEU A 57 -19.34 -8.12 -6.93
C LEU A 57 -18.79 -9.54 -7.02
N PRO A 58 -18.23 -9.97 -8.16
CA PRO A 58 -17.77 -11.34 -8.31
C PRO A 58 -16.65 -11.62 -7.30
N GLY A 59 -16.77 -12.72 -6.54
CA GLY A 59 -15.75 -13.17 -5.57
C GLY A 59 -14.34 -13.20 -6.17
N GLY A 60 -14.22 -13.46 -7.47
CA GLY A 60 -12.94 -13.41 -8.19
C GLY A 60 -12.21 -12.05 -8.18
N ILE A 61 -12.91 -10.90 -8.12
CA ILE A 61 -12.23 -9.60 -7.92
C ILE A 61 -11.67 -9.53 -6.51
N HIS A 62 -12.44 -9.95 -5.51
CA HIS A 62 -12.04 -9.90 -4.12
C HIS A 62 -10.85 -10.83 -3.84
N GLU A 63 -10.89 -12.07 -4.33
CA GLU A 63 -9.75 -12.98 -4.25
C GLU A 63 -8.52 -12.39 -4.94
N PHE A 64 -8.69 -11.84 -6.15
CA PHE A 64 -7.59 -11.20 -6.86
C PHE A 64 -7.00 -10.03 -6.05
N LEU A 65 -7.84 -9.19 -5.44
CA LEU A 65 -7.42 -8.12 -4.54
C LEU A 65 -6.61 -8.68 -3.36
N CYS A 66 -7.11 -9.70 -2.68
CA CYS A 66 -6.48 -10.29 -1.51
C CYS A 66 -5.11 -10.89 -1.85
N TYR A 67 -5.02 -11.69 -2.91
CA TYR A 67 -3.75 -12.24 -3.39
C TYR A 67 -2.77 -11.15 -3.83
N LEU A 68 -3.27 -10.09 -4.47
CA LEU A 68 -2.44 -8.97 -4.89
C LEU A 68 -1.89 -8.19 -3.69
N MET A 69 -2.72 -7.95 -2.66
CA MET A 69 -2.29 -7.27 -1.44
C MET A 69 -1.27 -8.11 -0.66
N LEU A 70 -1.46 -9.42 -0.60
CA LEU A 70 -0.53 -10.36 0.01
C LEU A 70 0.80 -10.39 -0.75
N TYR A 71 0.75 -10.52 -2.09
CA TYR A 71 1.93 -10.45 -2.96
C TYR A 71 2.67 -9.13 -2.79
N ALA A 72 1.98 -8.00 -2.93
CA ALA A 72 2.59 -6.69 -2.82
C ALA A 72 3.19 -6.46 -1.43
N GLY A 73 2.47 -6.81 -0.36
CA GLY A 73 2.91 -6.62 1.02
C GLY A 73 4.14 -7.48 1.37
N LEU A 74 4.09 -8.79 1.12
CA LEU A 74 5.19 -9.70 1.46
C LEU A 74 6.46 -9.37 0.68
N PHE A 75 6.36 -9.22 -0.64
CA PHE A 75 7.54 -8.95 -1.47
C PHE A 75 8.11 -7.55 -1.18
N GLU A 76 7.27 -6.55 -0.88
CA GLU A 76 7.75 -5.22 -0.48
C GLU A 76 8.52 -5.28 0.84
N ILE A 77 8.04 -6.03 1.84
CA ILE A 77 8.75 -6.25 3.11
C ILE A 77 10.11 -6.89 2.85
N VAL A 78 10.14 -7.99 2.08
CA VAL A 78 11.38 -8.72 1.73
C VAL A 78 12.39 -7.78 1.06
N TRP A 79 11.96 -7.02 0.06
CA TRP A 79 12.84 -6.08 -0.65
C TRP A 79 13.30 -4.95 0.27
N THR A 80 12.40 -4.37 1.06
CA THR A 80 12.74 -3.26 1.95
C THR A 80 13.75 -3.70 3.02
N LEU A 81 13.59 -4.89 3.58
CA LEU A 81 14.59 -5.52 4.46
C LEU A 81 15.93 -5.73 3.74
N ALA A 82 15.92 -6.25 2.52
CA ALA A 82 17.13 -6.52 1.74
C ALA A 82 17.93 -5.24 1.39
N PHE A 83 17.26 -4.12 1.13
CA PHE A 83 17.91 -2.86 0.72
C PHE A 83 18.23 -1.91 1.89
N ARG A 84 17.35 -1.84 2.91
CA ARG A 84 17.46 -0.83 3.98
C ARG A 84 17.90 -1.40 5.33
N GLY A 85 17.82 -2.71 5.51
CA GLY A 85 18.08 -3.40 6.77
C GLY A 85 16.95 -3.26 7.81
N LEU A 86 16.95 -4.12 8.82
CA LEU A 86 15.85 -4.31 9.76
C LEU A 86 15.41 -3.02 10.48
N LYS A 87 16.35 -2.29 11.09
CA LYS A 87 16.04 -1.07 11.89
C LYS A 87 15.34 0.00 11.05
N LYS A 88 15.80 0.25 9.82
CA LYS A 88 15.19 1.29 8.95
C LYS A 88 13.85 0.83 8.37
N THR A 89 13.65 -0.48 8.19
CA THR A 89 12.39 -1.03 7.68
C THR A 89 11.26 -0.89 8.69
N LEU A 90 11.47 -1.29 9.96
CA LEU A 90 10.42 -1.31 10.99
C LEU A 90 9.77 0.07 11.23
N PHE A 91 10.54 1.14 11.14
CA PHE A 91 10.04 2.51 11.32
C PHE A 91 9.63 3.19 10.00
N SER A 92 9.62 2.47 8.87
CA SER A 92 9.27 3.03 7.57
C SER A 92 7.77 3.05 7.33
N ARG A 93 7.29 4.10 6.64
CA ARG A 93 5.89 4.18 6.18
C ARG A 93 5.52 3.05 5.21
N THR A 94 6.51 2.53 4.48
CA THR A 94 6.32 1.39 3.58
C THR A 94 5.96 0.14 4.36
N PHE A 95 6.69 -0.15 5.44
CA PHE A 95 6.38 -1.27 6.32
C PHE A 95 4.99 -1.15 6.96
N LEU A 96 4.62 0.04 7.45
CA LEU A 96 3.27 0.27 7.98
C LEU A 96 2.17 -0.03 6.94
N LYS A 97 2.36 0.42 5.70
CA LYS A 97 1.45 0.13 4.58
C LYS A 97 1.38 -1.37 4.29
N ASP A 98 2.51 -2.06 4.27
CA ASP A 98 2.56 -3.50 3.97
C ASP A 98 1.92 -4.33 5.09
N VAL A 99 2.16 -3.98 6.35
CA VAL A 99 1.47 -4.60 7.49
C VAL A 99 -0.03 -4.35 7.42
N ASN A 100 -0.46 -3.15 7.04
CA ASN A 100 -1.87 -2.84 6.82
C ASN A 100 -2.48 -3.71 5.71
N PHE A 101 -1.75 -3.97 4.62
CA PHE A 101 -2.22 -4.88 3.58
C PHE A 101 -2.43 -6.30 4.10
N LEU A 102 -1.47 -6.82 4.85
CA LEU A 102 -1.59 -8.16 5.44
C LEU A 102 -2.73 -8.23 6.46
N TYR A 103 -2.90 -7.18 7.27
CA TYR A 103 -3.99 -7.07 8.23
C TYR A 103 -5.37 -7.01 7.54
N PHE A 104 -5.50 -6.23 6.47
CA PHE A 104 -6.74 -6.16 5.69
C PHE A 104 -7.11 -7.52 5.11
N VAL A 105 -6.15 -8.21 4.48
CA VAL A 105 -6.36 -9.56 3.93
C VAL A 105 -6.76 -10.53 5.04
N ALA A 106 -6.06 -10.52 6.18
CA ALA A 106 -6.40 -11.39 7.31
C ALA A 106 -7.83 -11.17 7.85
N ASN A 107 -8.37 -9.96 7.71
CA ASN A 107 -9.71 -9.62 8.20
C ASN A 107 -10.83 -9.84 7.19
N LEU A 108 -10.53 -9.72 5.89
CA LEU A 108 -11.54 -9.69 4.84
C LEU A 108 -11.44 -10.83 3.85
N HIS A 109 -10.44 -11.72 3.97
CA HIS A 109 -10.37 -12.96 3.20
C HIS A 109 -11.43 -13.95 3.69
N PHE A 110 -12.66 -13.81 3.18
CA PHE A 110 -13.78 -14.70 3.49
C PHE A 110 -13.68 -15.98 2.67
N TYR A 111 -13.44 -17.14 3.28
CA TYR A 111 -13.21 -18.36 2.49
C TYR A 111 -14.47 -18.89 1.80
N ASP A 112 -15.68 -18.63 2.33
CA ASP A 112 -16.87 -19.41 1.95
C ASP A 112 -18.11 -18.62 1.50
N ASP A 113 -18.20 -17.29 1.69
CA ASP A 113 -19.46 -16.55 1.43
C ASP A 113 -19.30 -15.11 0.94
N TYR A 114 -18.68 -14.95 -0.24
CA TYR A 114 -18.55 -13.65 -0.89
C TYR A 114 -19.88 -13.06 -1.36
N GLU A 115 -20.87 -13.91 -1.65
CA GLU A 115 -22.16 -13.47 -2.20
C GLU A 115 -23.06 -12.82 -1.16
N HIS A 116 -22.97 -13.24 0.11
CA HIS A 116 -23.77 -12.66 1.19
C HIS A 116 -23.01 -11.62 2.04
N ALA A 117 -21.70 -11.45 1.84
CA ALA A 117 -20.92 -10.44 2.55
C ALA A 117 -21.35 -9.00 2.20
N LEU A 118 -22.08 -8.36 3.12
CA LEU A 118 -22.55 -6.97 2.98
C LEU A 118 -21.41 -5.96 2.82
N VAL A 119 -20.24 -6.26 3.40
CA VAL A 119 -19.02 -5.45 3.27
C VAL A 119 -18.64 -5.28 1.80
N LEU A 120 -18.73 -6.34 0.99
CA LEU A 120 -18.32 -6.35 -0.41
C LEU A 120 -19.32 -5.65 -1.35
N LYS A 121 -20.56 -5.47 -0.90
CA LYS A 121 -21.63 -4.78 -1.64
C LYS A 121 -21.65 -3.27 -1.40
N SER A 122 -20.86 -2.78 -0.44
CA SER A 122 -20.78 -1.36 -0.15
C SER A 122 -20.11 -0.57 -1.27
N ILE A 123 -20.59 0.66 -1.52
CA ILE A 123 -19.89 1.61 -2.40
C ILE A 123 -18.46 1.89 -1.93
N CYS A 124 -18.23 1.83 -0.61
CA CYS A 124 -16.90 2.00 -0.03
C CYS A 124 -15.94 0.91 -0.50
N TYR A 125 -16.41 -0.31 -0.75
CA TYR A 125 -15.56 -1.39 -1.27
C TYR A 125 -15.10 -1.10 -2.70
N SER A 126 -16.01 -0.59 -3.54
CA SER A 126 -15.68 -0.13 -4.88
C SER A 126 -14.69 1.05 -4.86
N SER A 127 -14.95 2.05 -4.02
CA SER A 127 -14.03 3.18 -3.85
C SER A 127 -12.65 2.74 -3.36
N PHE A 128 -12.60 1.76 -2.45
CA PHE A 128 -11.36 1.17 -1.95
C PHE A 128 -10.56 0.50 -3.08
N ILE A 129 -11.19 -0.36 -3.89
CA ILE A 129 -10.53 -1.04 -5.01
C ILE A 129 -9.91 -0.03 -5.97
N VAL A 130 -10.67 0.99 -6.38
CA VAL A 130 -10.21 2.00 -7.32
C VAL A 130 -9.08 2.84 -6.73
N ALA A 131 -9.28 3.36 -5.50
CA ALA A 131 -8.28 4.19 -4.84
C ALA A 131 -6.98 3.42 -4.57
N LEU A 132 -7.08 2.16 -4.13
CA LEU A 132 -5.94 1.28 -3.91
C LEU A 132 -5.23 0.99 -5.23
N GLY A 133 -5.96 0.57 -6.27
CA GLY A 133 -5.41 0.24 -7.58
C GLY A 133 -4.65 1.41 -8.20
N VAL A 134 -5.27 2.59 -8.22
CA VAL A 134 -4.65 3.80 -8.78
C VAL A 134 -3.45 4.25 -7.94
N SER A 135 -3.59 4.34 -6.62
CA SER A 135 -2.52 4.83 -5.75
C SER A 135 -1.32 3.89 -5.73
N GLN A 136 -1.53 2.56 -5.65
CA GLN A 136 -0.43 1.60 -5.66
C GLN A 136 0.23 1.48 -7.02
N ALA A 137 -0.52 1.46 -8.11
CA ALA A 137 0.05 1.51 -9.46
C ALA A 137 0.96 2.73 -9.61
N TYR A 138 0.46 3.91 -9.22
CA TYR A 138 1.23 5.14 -9.27
C TYR A 138 2.48 5.10 -8.37
N CYS A 139 2.37 4.54 -7.15
CA CYS A 139 3.49 4.41 -6.22
C CYS A 139 4.60 3.50 -6.80
N HIS A 140 4.24 2.32 -7.29
CA HIS A 140 5.20 1.37 -7.87
C HIS A 140 5.83 1.92 -9.15
N TRP A 141 5.05 2.57 -10.01
CA TRP A 141 5.54 3.27 -11.19
C TRP A 141 6.55 4.37 -10.85
N CYS A 142 6.22 5.21 -9.87
CA CYS A 142 7.11 6.28 -9.41
C CYS A 142 8.42 5.71 -8.84
N LYS A 143 8.37 4.67 -8.01
CA LYS A 143 9.59 4.04 -7.46
C LYS A 143 10.47 3.39 -8.54
N LEU A 144 9.88 2.97 -9.66
CA LEU A 144 10.61 2.37 -10.78
C LEU A 144 11.30 3.42 -11.66
N PHE A 145 10.58 4.47 -12.05
CA PHE A 145 11.05 5.44 -13.05
C PHE A 145 11.54 6.77 -12.48
N LYS A 146 11.04 7.19 -11.32
CA LYS A 146 11.42 8.45 -10.68
C LYS A 146 12.29 8.13 -9.46
N GLY A 147 13.60 8.29 -9.61
CA GLY A 147 14.56 8.15 -8.51
C GLY A 147 14.22 9.06 -7.31
N SER A 148 14.97 8.95 -6.20
CA SER A 148 14.66 9.59 -4.89
C SER A 148 14.52 11.12 -4.90
N GLY A 149 14.78 11.81 -6.01
CA GLY A 149 14.60 13.25 -6.22
C GLY A 149 13.30 13.63 -6.95
N ARG A 150 12.16 13.10 -6.53
CA ARG A 150 10.84 13.38 -7.12
C ARG A 150 10.54 14.88 -7.11
N LYS A 151 10.37 15.52 -8.28
CA LYS A 151 9.65 16.80 -8.37
C LYS A 151 8.17 16.53 -8.05
N ARG A 152 7.78 16.73 -6.78
CA ARG A 152 6.46 16.33 -6.22
C ARG A 152 5.28 17.21 -6.67
N LYS A 153 5.55 18.33 -7.34
CA LYS A 153 4.55 19.29 -7.85
C LYS A 153 3.95 18.91 -9.21
N THR A 154 3.60 17.64 -9.41
CA THR A 154 2.85 17.21 -10.62
C THR A 154 1.38 17.02 -10.28
N LEU A 155 0.47 17.31 -11.21
CA LEU A 155 -0.97 17.12 -11.01
C LEU A 155 -1.31 15.71 -10.50
N LEU A 156 -0.69 14.66 -11.05
CA LEU A 156 -0.89 13.28 -10.59
C LEU A 156 -0.53 13.07 -9.11
N SER A 157 0.54 13.71 -8.64
CA SER A 157 0.98 13.66 -7.24
C SER A 157 0.02 14.43 -6.33
N MET A 158 -0.57 15.50 -6.84
CA MET A 158 -1.57 16.30 -6.12
C MET A 158 -2.87 15.52 -5.95
N THR A 159 -3.39 14.94 -7.04
CA THR A 159 -4.61 14.12 -7.02
C THR A 159 -4.44 12.90 -6.12
N ASP A 160 -3.30 12.20 -6.20
CA ASP A 160 -3.03 11.06 -5.32
C ASP A 160 -3.01 11.48 -3.84
N THR A 161 -2.34 12.59 -3.51
CA THR A 161 -2.20 13.05 -2.12
C THR A 161 -3.50 13.59 -1.53
N PHE A 162 -4.24 14.42 -2.27
CA PHE A 162 -5.40 15.15 -1.74
C PHE A 162 -6.75 14.51 -2.05
N ALA A 163 -6.82 13.57 -3.00
CA ALA A 163 -8.06 12.91 -3.36
C ALA A 163 -7.96 11.39 -3.13
N THR A 164 -7.00 10.72 -3.78
CA THR A 164 -6.95 9.25 -3.76
C THR A 164 -6.62 8.68 -2.38
N LEU A 165 -5.60 9.19 -1.70
CA LEU A 165 -5.22 8.71 -0.36
C LEU A 165 -6.31 8.95 0.70
N PRO A 166 -6.95 10.14 0.81
CA PRO A 166 -8.07 10.33 1.72
C PRO A 166 -9.23 9.38 1.44
N VAL A 167 -9.61 9.20 0.17
CA VAL A 167 -10.67 8.25 -0.21
C VAL A 167 -10.28 6.83 0.18
N LEU A 168 -9.02 6.43 -0.05
CA LEU A 168 -8.51 5.12 0.34
C LEU A 168 -8.63 4.90 1.86
N TYR A 169 -8.17 5.85 2.68
CA TYR A 169 -8.24 5.72 4.13
C TYR A 169 -9.67 5.68 4.66
N LEU A 170 -10.55 6.56 4.15
CA LEU A 170 -11.95 6.59 4.60
C LEU A 170 -12.71 5.32 4.18
N SER A 171 -12.50 4.86 2.94
CA SER A 171 -13.13 3.63 2.46
C SER A 171 -12.64 2.41 3.23
N GLU A 172 -11.34 2.29 3.47
CA GLU A 172 -10.77 1.20 4.28
C GLU A 172 -11.29 1.20 5.71
N PHE A 173 -11.29 2.37 6.38
CA PHE A 173 -11.83 2.51 7.72
C PHE A 173 -13.29 2.03 7.80
N TYR A 174 -14.11 2.42 6.83
CA TYR A 174 -15.50 2.01 6.78
C TYR A 174 -15.67 0.51 6.54
N LEU A 175 -14.83 -0.11 5.70
CA LEU A 175 -14.84 -1.55 5.48
C LEU A 175 -14.46 -2.32 6.75
N LEU A 176 -13.44 -1.86 7.47
CA LEU A 176 -13.03 -2.46 8.74
C LEU A 176 -14.13 -2.30 9.81
N LEU A 177 -14.80 -1.14 9.85
CA LEU A 177 -15.92 -0.90 10.75
C LEU A 177 -17.08 -1.84 10.45
N LEU A 178 -17.47 -1.97 9.18
CA LEU A 178 -18.52 -2.90 8.75
C LEU A 178 -18.16 -4.35 9.07
N ASN A 179 -16.89 -4.74 8.91
CA ASN A 179 -16.44 -6.09 9.24
C ASN A 179 -16.57 -6.40 10.74
N VAL A 180 -16.33 -5.43 11.62
CA VAL A 180 -16.53 -5.60 13.07
C VAL A 180 -18.01 -5.68 13.43
N GLN A 181 -18.87 -4.96 12.71
CA GLN A 181 -20.32 -4.98 12.95
C GLN A 181 -20.99 -6.28 12.47
N MET A 182 -20.42 -6.95 11.47
CA MET A 182 -20.94 -8.16 10.86
C MET A 182 -20.10 -9.38 11.30
N PRO A 183 -20.42 -10.01 12.45
CA PRO A 183 -19.67 -11.17 12.91
C PRO A 183 -19.78 -12.31 11.89
N ASN A 184 -18.64 -12.93 11.61
CA ASN A 184 -18.51 -14.07 10.70
C ASN A 184 -18.11 -15.33 11.48
N PHE A 185 -18.21 -16.50 10.86
CA PHE A 185 -17.83 -17.78 11.48
C PHE A 185 -16.35 -17.84 11.93
N HIS A 186 -15.51 -16.94 11.44
CA HIS A 186 -14.09 -16.82 11.81
C HIS A 186 -13.80 -15.70 12.82
N SER A 187 -14.82 -15.08 13.42
CA SER A 187 -14.64 -14.01 14.41
C SER A 187 -14.29 -14.59 15.78
N PHE A 188 -13.01 -14.55 16.15
CA PHE A 188 -12.54 -14.90 17.50
C PHE A 188 -12.60 -13.69 18.45
N PRO A 189 -12.87 -13.88 19.76
CA PRO A 189 -12.97 -12.77 20.72
C PRO A 189 -11.71 -11.89 20.82
N TRP A 190 -10.52 -12.50 20.70
CA TRP A 190 -9.26 -11.76 20.70
C TRP A 190 -9.06 -10.94 19.42
N LEU A 191 -9.53 -11.44 18.27
CA LEU A 191 -9.45 -10.76 16.98
C LEU A 191 -10.40 -9.57 16.95
N GLU A 192 -11.60 -9.70 17.53
CA GLU A 192 -12.54 -8.60 17.68
C GLU A 192 -11.97 -7.46 18.52
N THR A 193 -11.28 -7.80 19.62
CA THR A 193 -10.60 -6.81 20.47
C THR A 193 -9.50 -6.09 19.69
N LEU A 194 -8.68 -6.84 18.95
CA LEU A 194 -7.64 -6.27 18.08
C LEU A 194 -8.25 -5.32 17.04
N ASN A 195 -9.33 -5.73 16.37
CA ASN A 195 -9.98 -4.92 15.34
C ASN A 195 -10.55 -3.61 15.89
N LYS A 196 -11.14 -3.65 17.09
CA LYS A 196 -11.60 -2.44 17.79
C LYS A 196 -10.45 -1.49 18.12
N VAL A 197 -9.33 -2.03 18.63
CA VAL A 197 -8.12 -1.22 18.90
C VAL A 197 -7.60 -0.59 17.60
N VAL A 198 -7.51 -1.38 16.53
CA VAL A 198 -7.06 -0.90 15.22
C VAL A 198 -7.96 0.23 14.72
N LEU A 199 -9.29 0.08 14.80
CA LEU A 199 -10.23 1.13 14.39
C LEU A 199 -10.01 2.46 15.14
N VAL A 200 -9.76 2.41 16.45
CA VAL A 200 -9.49 3.61 17.26
C VAL A 200 -8.21 4.31 16.80
N VAL A 201 -7.16 3.56 16.49
CA VAL A 201 -5.86 4.14 16.09
C VAL A 201 -5.74 4.42 14.59
N PHE A 202 -6.61 3.85 13.76
CA PHE A 202 -6.52 3.89 12.30
C PHE A 202 -6.52 5.33 11.77
N ILE A 203 -7.53 6.13 12.12
CA ILE A 203 -7.65 7.52 11.65
C ILE A 203 -6.45 8.38 12.10
N PRO A 204 -6.03 8.37 13.38
CA PRO A 204 -4.81 9.06 13.80
C PRO A 204 -3.57 8.67 13.00
N ILE A 205 -3.38 7.38 12.74
CA ILE A 205 -2.23 6.87 11.97
C ILE A 205 -2.29 7.33 10.51
N CYS A 206 -3.46 7.24 9.88
CA CYS A 206 -3.68 7.70 8.50
C CYS A 206 -3.47 9.21 8.36
N LEU A 207 -3.95 10.01 9.31
CA LEU A 207 -3.73 11.46 9.33
C LEU A 207 -2.25 11.81 9.51
N HIS A 208 -1.54 11.10 10.37
CA HIS A 208 -0.09 11.28 10.52
C HIS A 208 0.66 10.91 9.25
N ALA A 209 0.27 9.82 8.59
CA ALA A 209 0.86 9.40 7.32
C ALA A 209 0.57 10.42 6.20
N LEU A 210 -0.65 10.97 6.15
CA LEU A 210 -1.05 12.00 5.20
C LEU A 210 -0.29 13.31 5.44
N LYS A 211 -0.22 13.78 6.71
CA LYS A 211 0.55 14.95 7.11
C LYS A 211 2.01 14.84 6.68
N LYS A 212 2.61 13.66 6.83
CA LYS A 212 3.98 13.40 6.34
C LYS A 212 4.08 13.43 4.82
N GLU A 213 3.06 13.01 4.07
CA GLU A 213 3.06 13.11 2.60
C GLU A 213 2.95 14.56 2.14
N VAL A 214 2.10 15.35 2.80
CA VAL A 214 1.89 16.78 2.55
C VAL A 214 3.12 17.60 2.96
N ALA A 215 3.79 17.28 4.06
CA ALA A 215 5.01 17.99 4.49
C ALA A 215 6.21 17.78 3.56
N LEU A 216 6.19 16.73 2.73
CA LEU A 216 7.21 16.45 1.73
C LEU A 216 6.92 17.15 0.38
N TRP A 217 5.81 17.87 0.26
CA TRP A 217 5.39 18.65 -0.92
C TRP A 217 6.01 20.04 -0.92
#